data_AF-A0A5K7YRR9-F1
#
_entry.id   AF-A0A5K7YRR9-F1
#
_cell.length_a   1.000
_cell.length_b   1.000
_cell.length_c   1.000
_cell.angle_alpha   90.00
_cell.angle_beta   90.00
_cell.angle_gamma   90.00
#
_symmetry.space_group_name_H-M   'P 1'
#
loop_
_entity.id
_entity.type
_entity.pdbx_description
1 polymer ?
#
loop_
_entity_poly.entity_id
_entity_poly.type
_entity_poly.pdbx_seq_one_letter_code
_entity_poly.pdbx_strand_id
1 'polypeptide(L)'
;MASAPKDQCIVLPFHTDRHQPFNGTGLALHFLLGNVLVLHTGLKEMWFGWRVKKIFADRQSFQDYCRDAASTLDLTAVSREQKVRLWLYGNCSDQTLMLSLYDARMPDAVHPPENLAIYGDDHLIGFRTRFVEWLAARGFPLPEEQVQAALWPEKISRDGLDAVGRALEVFYVYSAYGGQGPLDGSAFKKAIAAAPESFMAQDLYGWARYRNRDYQAARGAFLTSLSINPAGAGAMSGMMWCGVYGKDREEAMFWSGRKADVLRQDVQAAREAGRQRYLKANP
;
A
#
# COMPACT_ATOMS: atom_id res chain seq x y z
N MET A 1 -18.09 22.57 4.27
CA MET A 1 -17.15 21.44 4.41
C MET A 1 -17.53 20.40 3.38
N ALA A 2 -16.58 19.95 2.55
CA ALA A 2 -16.84 18.84 1.62
C ALA A 2 -17.13 17.56 2.42
N SER A 3 -18.06 16.72 1.96
CA SER A 3 -18.36 15.45 2.60
C SER A 3 -17.18 14.48 2.43
N ALA A 4 -16.91 13.65 3.44
CA ALA A 4 -15.82 12.69 3.38
C ALA A 4 -16.00 11.75 2.16
N PRO A 5 -14.91 11.42 1.43
CA PRO A 5 -15.01 10.58 0.26
C PRO A 5 -15.57 9.20 0.62
N LYS A 6 -16.51 8.72 -0.19
CA LYS A 6 -17.18 7.43 0.02
C LYS A 6 -16.63 6.33 -0.87
N ASP A 7 -16.17 6.69 -2.07
CA ASP A 7 -15.64 5.75 -3.05
C ASP A 7 -14.26 5.26 -2.63
N GLN A 8 -14.02 3.98 -2.89
CA GLN A 8 -12.78 3.29 -2.53
C GLN A 8 -12.10 2.84 -3.82
N CYS A 9 -10.78 2.98 -3.85
CA CYS A 9 -9.93 2.41 -4.88
C CYS A 9 -8.96 1.42 -4.24
N ILE A 10 -8.87 0.22 -4.80
CA ILE A 10 -7.92 -0.80 -4.38
C ILE A 10 -7.00 -1.12 -5.55
N VAL A 11 -5.70 -1.07 -5.31
CA VAL A 11 -4.72 -1.71 -6.19
C VAL A 11 -4.72 -3.20 -5.86
N LEU A 12 -4.83 -4.08 -6.85
CA LEU A 12 -4.63 -5.52 -6.69
C LEU A 12 -3.15 -5.86 -6.95
N PRO A 13 -2.63 -6.97 -6.40
CA PRO A 13 -1.33 -7.48 -6.80
C PRO A 13 -1.23 -7.60 -8.31
N PHE A 14 -0.19 -7.03 -8.91
CA PHE A 14 0.05 -7.19 -10.35
C PHE A 14 0.68 -8.54 -10.61
N HIS A 15 0.16 -9.29 -11.58
CA HIS A 15 0.69 -10.61 -11.90
C HIS A 15 1.99 -10.50 -12.69
N THR A 16 2.92 -11.42 -12.49
CA THR A 16 4.03 -11.60 -13.44
C THR A 16 3.54 -12.32 -14.68
N ASP A 17 4.20 -12.09 -15.82
CA ASP A 17 3.95 -12.86 -17.05
C ASP A 17 4.01 -14.38 -16.78
N ARG A 18 3.08 -15.15 -17.35
CA ARG A 18 2.95 -16.61 -17.16
C ARG A 18 4.20 -17.38 -17.56
N HIS A 19 5.04 -16.79 -18.40
CA HIS A 19 6.28 -17.42 -18.86
C HIS A 19 7.49 -17.14 -17.98
N GLN A 20 7.34 -16.32 -16.93
CA GLN A 20 8.42 -15.98 -16.02
C GLN A 20 8.23 -16.64 -14.65
N PRO A 21 9.32 -17.10 -14.00
CA PRO A 21 9.24 -17.53 -12.61
C PRO A 21 8.77 -16.37 -11.73
N PHE A 22 8.02 -16.68 -10.67
CA PHE A 22 7.49 -15.66 -9.77
C PHE A 22 8.60 -14.75 -9.25
N ASN A 23 8.42 -13.45 -9.54
CA ASN A 23 9.17 -12.36 -8.95
C ASN A 23 8.21 -11.46 -8.14
N GLY A 24 8.72 -10.84 -7.08
CA GLY A 24 7.96 -9.97 -6.19
C GLY A 24 7.67 -8.59 -6.81
N THR A 25 8.20 -8.27 -7.99
CA THR A 25 8.10 -6.92 -8.57
C THR A 25 6.66 -6.44 -8.68
N GLY A 26 5.75 -7.29 -9.15
CA GLY A 26 4.32 -6.94 -9.25
C GLY A 26 3.67 -6.60 -7.91
N LEU A 27 4.04 -7.29 -6.82
CA LEU A 27 3.59 -6.98 -5.46
C LEU A 27 4.20 -5.68 -4.93
N ALA A 28 5.48 -5.42 -5.22
CA ALA A 28 6.12 -4.18 -4.82
C ALA A 28 5.51 -2.96 -5.53
N LEU A 29 5.23 -3.06 -6.84
CA LEU A 29 4.56 -1.99 -7.59
C LEU A 29 3.12 -1.78 -7.14
N HIS A 30 2.40 -2.86 -6.80
CA HIS A 30 1.10 -2.77 -6.16
C HIS A 30 1.17 -1.92 -4.87
N PHE A 31 2.18 -2.18 -4.03
CA PHE A 31 2.38 -1.46 -2.79
C PHE A 31 2.78 0.00 -3.00
N LEU A 32 3.63 0.26 -4.00
CA LEU A 32 4.02 1.60 -4.41
C LEU A 32 2.80 2.43 -4.83
N LEU A 33 1.99 1.90 -5.75
CA LEU A 33 0.80 2.60 -6.25
C LEU A 33 -0.28 2.76 -5.17
N GLY A 34 -0.39 1.82 -4.23
CA GLY A 34 -1.24 1.98 -3.05
C GLY A 34 -0.81 3.16 -2.17
N ASN A 35 0.50 3.35 -1.97
CA ASN A 35 1.04 4.50 -1.24
C ASN A 35 0.94 5.82 -2.01
N VAL A 36 0.83 5.79 -3.34
CA VAL A 36 0.48 6.99 -4.12
C VAL A 36 -1.01 7.31 -3.97
N LEU A 37 -1.89 6.32 -4.13
CA LEU A 37 -3.34 6.50 -4.09
C LEU A 37 -3.86 6.99 -2.74
N VAL A 38 -3.19 6.68 -1.63
CA VAL A 38 -3.63 7.16 -0.31
C VAL A 38 -3.63 8.70 -0.21
N LEU A 39 -2.82 9.38 -1.02
CA LEU A 39 -2.76 10.85 -1.08
C LEU A 39 -3.97 11.47 -1.83
N HIS A 40 -4.79 10.65 -2.49
CA HIS A 40 -5.94 11.13 -3.24
C HIS A 40 -7.09 11.54 -2.31
N THR A 41 -7.34 12.85 -2.19
CA THR A 41 -8.33 13.42 -1.25
C THR A 41 -9.79 13.11 -1.63
N GLY A 42 -10.07 12.82 -2.91
CA GLY A 42 -11.38 12.41 -3.38
C GLY A 42 -11.70 10.92 -3.23
N LEU A 43 -10.75 10.11 -2.75
CA LEU A 43 -10.92 8.67 -2.54
C LEU A 43 -10.75 8.34 -1.07
N LYS A 44 -11.55 7.41 -0.58
CA LYS A 44 -11.40 6.90 0.76
C LYS A 44 -10.16 6.02 0.83
N GLU A 45 -9.29 6.30 1.79
CA GLU A 45 -8.15 5.46 2.14
C GLU A 45 -8.60 3.99 2.29
N MET A 46 -7.91 3.11 1.58
CA MET A 46 -8.20 1.67 1.60
C MET A 46 -6.93 0.86 1.33
N TRP A 47 -6.44 0.17 2.36
CA TRP A 47 -5.29 -0.72 2.20
C TRP A 47 -5.73 -2.13 1.82
N PHE A 48 -5.15 -2.66 0.74
CA PHE A 48 -5.40 -4.02 0.28
C PHE A 48 -5.15 -5.07 1.38
N GLY A 49 -4.09 -4.90 2.16
CA GLY A 49 -3.71 -5.80 3.26
C GLY A 49 -4.82 -6.06 4.29
N TRP A 50 -5.76 -5.12 4.49
CA TRP A 50 -6.90 -5.30 5.42
C TRP A 50 -8.03 -6.16 4.85
N ARG A 51 -7.97 -6.51 3.57
CA ARG A 51 -9.01 -7.21 2.83
C ARG A 51 -8.57 -8.52 2.21
N VAL A 52 -7.29 -8.91 2.32
CA VAL A 52 -6.78 -10.16 1.75
C VAL A 52 -7.69 -11.35 2.10
N LYS A 53 -7.98 -11.59 3.38
CA LYS A 53 -8.89 -12.67 3.83
C LYS A 53 -10.35 -12.52 3.36
N LYS A 54 -10.76 -11.31 2.99
CA LYS A 54 -12.12 -11.01 2.50
C LYS A 54 -12.26 -11.15 0.99
N ILE A 55 -11.14 -11.10 0.26
CA ILE A 55 -11.10 -11.23 -1.19
C ILE A 55 -10.73 -12.68 -1.55
N PHE A 56 -9.81 -13.28 -0.79
CA PHE A 56 -9.30 -14.64 -1.01
C PHE A 56 -9.65 -15.51 0.20
N ALA A 57 -10.37 -16.60 -0.06
CA ALA A 57 -10.92 -17.47 0.98
C ALA A 57 -9.82 -18.11 1.85
N ASP A 58 -8.68 -18.42 1.24
CA ASP A 58 -7.57 -19.11 1.88
C ASP A 58 -6.22 -18.62 1.36
N ARG A 59 -5.15 -19.12 1.98
CA ARG A 59 -3.77 -18.80 1.60
C ARG A 59 -3.49 -19.16 0.14
N GLN A 60 -3.96 -20.32 -0.32
CA GLN A 60 -3.60 -20.84 -1.63
C GLN A 60 -4.19 -19.95 -2.73
N SER A 61 -5.47 -19.59 -2.64
CA SER A 61 -6.14 -18.69 -3.59
C SER A 61 -5.48 -17.30 -3.69
N PHE A 62 -4.97 -16.74 -2.58
CA PHE A 62 -4.19 -15.50 -2.64
C PHE A 62 -2.84 -15.70 -3.36
N GLN A 63 -2.14 -16.80 -3.07
CA GLN A 63 -0.84 -17.07 -3.68
C GLN A 63 -0.97 -17.43 -5.16
N ASP A 64 -1.99 -18.19 -5.55
CA ASP A 64 -2.32 -18.49 -6.93
C ASP A 64 -2.62 -17.21 -7.69
N TYR A 65 -3.43 -16.31 -7.12
CA TYR A 65 -3.66 -14.99 -7.70
C TYR A 65 -2.34 -14.25 -7.96
N CYS A 66 -1.43 -14.21 -6.99
CA CYS A 66 -0.17 -13.48 -7.16
C CYS A 66 0.80 -14.12 -8.17
N ARG A 67 0.71 -15.44 -8.40
CA ARG A 67 1.75 -16.23 -9.09
C ARG A 67 1.30 -16.78 -10.44
N ASP A 68 0.00 -16.94 -10.64
CA ASP A 68 -0.58 -17.46 -11.87
C ASP A 68 -1.35 -16.35 -12.59
N ALA A 69 -0.80 -15.85 -13.69
CA ALA A 69 -1.47 -14.85 -14.53
C ALA A 69 -2.73 -15.39 -15.24
N ALA A 70 -3.13 -16.64 -15.04
CA ALA A 70 -4.45 -17.17 -15.40
C ALA A 70 -5.51 -16.99 -14.32
N SER A 71 -5.10 -16.74 -13.08
CA SER A 71 -6.01 -16.42 -11.99
C SER A 71 -6.73 -15.11 -12.27
N THR A 72 -8.06 -15.14 -12.18
CA THR A 72 -8.91 -13.97 -12.34
C THR A 72 -9.79 -13.80 -11.10
N LEU A 73 -10.12 -12.55 -10.81
CA LEU A 73 -11.12 -12.19 -9.81
C LEU A 73 -12.38 -11.74 -10.54
N ASP A 74 -13.53 -12.22 -10.09
CA ASP A 74 -14.80 -11.60 -10.46
C ASP A 74 -14.92 -10.23 -9.75
N LEU A 75 -14.41 -9.20 -10.42
CA LEU A 75 -14.41 -7.84 -9.90
C LEU A 75 -15.83 -7.31 -9.67
N THR A 76 -16.84 -7.81 -10.39
CA THR A 76 -18.25 -7.44 -10.15
C THR A 76 -18.73 -7.97 -8.82
N ALA A 77 -18.54 -9.27 -8.57
CA ALA A 77 -18.95 -9.90 -7.33
C ALA A 77 -18.20 -9.32 -6.12
N VAL A 78 -16.87 -9.22 -6.21
CA VAL A 78 -16.03 -8.70 -5.12
C VAL A 78 -16.27 -7.20 -4.87
N SER A 79 -16.54 -6.38 -5.89
CA SER A 79 -16.93 -4.97 -5.70
C SER A 79 -18.18 -4.84 -4.83
N ARG A 80 -19.21 -5.64 -5.11
CA ARG A 80 -20.47 -5.64 -4.37
C ARG A 80 -20.27 -6.07 -2.92
N GLU A 81 -19.54 -7.16 -2.71
CA GLU A 81 -19.30 -7.70 -1.36
C GLU A 81 -18.44 -6.75 -0.51
N GLN A 82 -17.36 -6.23 -1.10
CA GLN A 82 -16.39 -5.41 -0.38
C GLN A 82 -16.76 -3.93 -0.32
N LYS A 83 -17.81 -3.52 -1.05
CA LYS A 83 -18.27 -2.14 -1.23
C LYS A 83 -17.14 -1.23 -1.76
N VAL A 84 -16.45 -1.73 -2.78
CA VAL A 84 -15.33 -1.05 -3.46
C VAL A 84 -15.77 -0.74 -4.87
N ARG A 85 -15.52 0.50 -5.31
CA ARG A 85 -15.91 0.97 -6.64
C ARG A 85 -14.81 0.71 -7.65
N LEU A 86 -13.60 1.16 -7.33
CA LEU A 86 -12.49 1.22 -8.28
C LEU A 86 -11.47 0.13 -7.95
N TRP A 87 -11.02 -0.59 -8.98
CA TRP A 87 -9.96 -1.59 -8.85
C TRP A 87 -8.89 -1.33 -9.90
N LEU A 88 -7.66 -1.15 -9.45
CA LEU A 88 -6.49 -1.15 -10.31
C LEU A 88 -5.91 -2.56 -10.34
N TYR A 89 -5.69 -3.09 -11.53
CA TYR A 89 -5.18 -4.44 -11.72
C TYR A 89 -4.38 -4.50 -13.02
N GLY A 90 -3.63 -5.58 -13.23
CA GLY A 90 -2.74 -5.63 -14.37
C GLY A 90 -1.66 -6.70 -14.26
N ASN A 91 -0.80 -6.71 -15.28
CA ASN A 91 0.34 -7.62 -15.35
C ASN A 91 1.63 -6.82 -15.49
N CYS A 92 2.68 -7.30 -14.86
CA CYS A 92 4.00 -6.72 -14.83
C CYS A 92 4.97 -7.63 -15.57
N SER A 93 5.82 -7.01 -16.40
CA SER A 93 7.05 -7.60 -16.91
C SER A 93 8.24 -7.00 -16.17
N ASP A 94 9.45 -7.37 -16.57
CA ASP A 94 10.68 -6.76 -16.10
C ASP A 94 10.83 -5.28 -16.47
N GLN A 95 10.09 -4.77 -17.45
CA GLN A 95 10.28 -3.40 -17.97
C GLN A 95 9.01 -2.56 -17.96
N THR A 96 7.84 -3.19 -17.88
CA THR A 96 6.56 -2.51 -18.02
C THR A 96 5.51 -3.07 -17.07
N LEU A 97 4.60 -2.22 -16.64
CA LEU A 97 3.34 -2.59 -16.01
C LEU A 97 2.21 -2.26 -16.99
N MET A 98 1.45 -3.27 -17.39
CA MET A 98 0.19 -3.09 -18.10
C MET A 98 -0.93 -2.88 -17.07
N LEU A 99 -1.41 -1.65 -16.97
CA LEU A 99 -2.34 -1.20 -15.94
C LEU A 99 -3.76 -1.01 -16.47
N SER A 100 -4.73 -1.58 -15.75
CA SER A 100 -6.17 -1.48 -16.04
C SER A 100 -6.93 -0.88 -14.86
N LEU A 101 -8.06 -0.23 -15.16
CA LEU A 101 -9.04 0.27 -14.18
C LEU A 101 -10.37 -0.43 -14.43
N TYR A 102 -10.94 -1.01 -13.38
CA TYR A 102 -12.33 -1.43 -13.34
C TYR A 102 -13.13 -0.46 -12.47
N ASP A 103 -14.27 0.03 -12.96
CA ASP A 103 -15.23 0.87 -12.23
C ASP A 103 -16.56 0.13 -12.08
N ALA A 104 -16.91 -0.25 -10.86
CA ALA A 104 -18.15 -0.97 -10.55
C ALA A 104 -19.44 -0.20 -10.92
N ARG A 105 -19.36 1.11 -11.20
CA ARG A 105 -20.51 1.89 -11.71
C ARG A 105 -20.70 1.74 -13.21
N MET A 106 -19.68 1.31 -13.92
CA MET A 106 -19.66 1.13 -15.38
C MET A 106 -18.92 -0.18 -15.71
N PRO A 107 -19.44 -1.35 -15.27
CA PRO A 107 -18.74 -2.63 -15.39
C PRO A 107 -18.44 -3.03 -16.84
N ASP A 108 -19.26 -2.55 -17.78
CA ASP A 108 -19.12 -2.82 -19.22
C ASP A 108 -18.24 -1.78 -19.95
N ALA A 109 -17.78 -0.74 -19.24
CA ALA A 109 -16.89 0.25 -19.84
C ALA A 109 -15.51 -0.36 -20.08
N VAL A 110 -15.20 -0.63 -21.34
CA VAL A 110 -13.87 -1.08 -21.74
C VAL A 110 -12.94 0.11 -21.78
N HIS A 111 -12.05 0.16 -20.81
CA HIS A 111 -10.94 1.08 -20.80
C HIS A 111 -9.68 0.38 -21.31
N PRO A 112 -8.99 0.93 -22.34
CA PRO A 112 -7.75 0.32 -22.79
C PRO A 112 -6.73 0.33 -21.65
N PRO A 113 -5.94 -0.75 -21.48
CA PRO A 113 -4.85 -0.75 -20.53
C PRO A 113 -3.77 0.26 -20.94
N GLU A 114 -3.04 0.79 -19.96
CA GLU A 114 -1.88 1.66 -20.17
C GLU A 114 -0.60 0.88 -19.89
N ASN A 115 0.41 1.03 -20.73
CA ASN A 115 1.74 0.47 -20.48
C ASN A 115 2.63 1.52 -19.80
N LEU A 116 2.89 1.31 -18.51
CA LEU A 116 3.77 2.14 -17.71
C LEU A 116 5.17 1.53 -17.69
N ALA A 117 6.16 2.25 -18.19
CA ALA A 117 7.55 1.79 -18.13
C ALA A 117 8.13 1.90 -16.72
N ILE A 118 8.90 0.89 -16.32
CA ILE A 118 9.52 0.76 -15.01
C ILE A 118 11.00 1.17 -15.13
N TYR A 119 11.29 2.44 -14.81
CA TYR A 119 12.63 2.99 -14.82
C TYR A 119 13.23 2.98 -13.41
N GLY A 120 14.29 2.21 -13.18
CA GLY A 120 14.99 2.20 -11.89
C GLY A 120 15.89 3.42 -11.68
N ASP A 121 16.45 3.95 -12.79
CA ASP A 121 17.49 4.97 -12.77
C ASP A 121 16.98 6.34 -12.29
N ASP A 122 15.68 6.60 -12.41
CA ASP A 122 15.03 7.82 -11.92
C ASP A 122 14.34 7.63 -10.55
N HIS A 123 14.67 6.53 -9.86
CA HIS A 123 14.04 6.15 -8.59
C HIS A 123 12.51 6.03 -8.70
N LEU A 124 12.03 5.46 -9.81
CA LEU A 124 10.62 5.23 -10.14
C LEU A 124 9.77 6.51 -10.21
N ILE A 125 10.38 7.68 -10.38
CA ILE A 125 9.64 8.95 -10.48
C ILE A 125 8.83 8.97 -11.77
N GLY A 126 9.43 8.69 -12.92
CA GLY A 126 8.76 8.67 -14.22
C GLY A 126 7.61 7.67 -14.27
N PHE A 127 7.78 6.49 -13.66
CA PHE A 127 6.70 5.50 -13.52
C PHE A 127 5.48 6.10 -12.81
N ARG A 128 5.68 6.80 -11.69
CA ARG A 128 4.58 7.41 -10.92
C ARG A 128 4.02 8.67 -11.56
N THR A 129 4.82 9.47 -12.25
CA THR A 129 4.34 10.59 -13.06
C THR A 129 3.33 10.11 -14.10
N ARG A 130 3.69 9.06 -14.86
CA ARG A 130 2.80 8.46 -15.86
C ARG A 130 1.54 7.87 -15.23
N PHE A 131 1.65 7.26 -14.05
CA PHE A 131 0.48 6.79 -13.31
C PHE A 131 -0.47 7.93 -12.89
N VAL A 132 0.06 9.04 -12.38
CA VAL A 132 -0.74 10.22 -11.98
C VAL A 132 -1.42 10.85 -13.18
N GLU A 133 -0.70 11.01 -14.30
CA GLU A 133 -1.27 11.47 -15.58
C GLU A 133 -2.39 10.55 -16.07
N TRP A 134 -2.17 9.23 -16.00
CA TRP A 134 -3.16 8.24 -16.38
C TRP A 134 -4.42 8.29 -15.50
N LEU A 135 -4.27 8.42 -14.18
CA LEU A 135 -5.41 8.61 -13.27
C LEU A 135 -6.21 9.89 -13.62
N ALA A 136 -5.52 10.99 -13.88
CA ALA A 136 -6.15 12.25 -14.28
C ALA A 136 -6.93 12.11 -15.60
N ALA A 137 -6.36 11.43 -16.60
CA ALA A 137 -7.03 11.14 -17.88
C ALA A 137 -8.29 10.26 -17.73
N ARG A 138 -8.44 9.57 -16.60
CA ARG A 138 -9.62 8.77 -16.25
C ARG A 138 -10.60 9.46 -15.31
N GLY A 139 -10.42 10.76 -15.07
CA GLY A 139 -11.32 11.55 -14.23
C GLY A 139 -11.06 11.42 -12.73
N PHE A 140 -9.89 10.88 -12.34
CA PHE A 140 -9.45 10.77 -10.95
C PHE A 140 -8.12 11.49 -10.73
N PRO A 141 -8.02 12.79 -11.05
CA PRO A 141 -6.77 13.52 -10.88
C PRO A 141 -6.39 13.57 -9.40
N LEU A 142 -5.11 13.31 -9.12
CA LEU A 142 -4.55 13.64 -7.83
C LEU A 142 -4.56 15.17 -7.64
N PRO A 143 -4.92 15.70 -6.46
CA PRO A 143 -4.83 17.14 -6.20
C PRO A 143 -3.43 17.67 -6.49
N GLU A 144 -3.32 18.86 -7.09
CA GLU A 144 -2.05 19.44 -7.53
C GLU A 144 -1.04 19.53 -6.37
N GLU A 145 -1.52 19.93 -5.18
CA GLU A 145 -0.70 20.03 -3.97
C GLU A 145 -0.22 18.67 -3.41
N GLN A 146 -0.77 17.55 -3.89
CA GLN A 146 -0.37 16.18 -3.53
C GLN A 146 0.56 15.53 -4.56
N VAL A 147 0.69 16.11 -5.77
CA VAL A 147 1.51 15.52 -6.83
C VAL A 147 2.97 15.40 -6.41
N GLN A 148 3.56 16.44 -5.83
CA GLN A 148 4.95 16.37 -5.35
C GLN A 148 5.12 15.29 -4.28
N ALA A 149 4.16 15.14 -3.37
CA ALA A 149 4.18 14.12 -2.32
C ALA A 149 4.07 12.69 -2.89
N ALA A 150 3.39 12.50 -4.03
CA ALA A 150 3.29 11.24 -4.74
C ALA A 150 4.56 10.86 -5.53
N LEU A 151 5.44 11.82 -5.79
CA LEU A 151 6.65 11.66 -6.61
C LEU A 151 7.95 11.66 -5.80
N TRP A 152 7.91 11.23 -4.53
CA TRP A 152 9.12 11.07 -3.70
C TRP A 152 10.13 10.13 -4.39
N PRO A 153 11.44 10.31 -4.30
CA PRO A 153 12.39 9.36 -4.91
C PRO A 153 12.32 8.00 -4.19
N GLU A 154 11.87 6.95 -4.88
CA GLU A 154 11.84 5.58 -4.35
C GLU A 154 13.13 4.89 -4.78
N LYS A 155 14.19 5.03 -3.98
CA LYS A 155 15.51 4.48 -4.27
C LYS A 155 15.51 2.96 -4.12
N ILE A 156 15.26 2.25 -5.21
CA ILE A 156 15.16 0.80 -5.22
C ILE A 156 15.65 0.22 -6.55
N SER A 157 16.40 -0.89 -6.48
CA SER A 157 16.82 -1.66 -7.65
C SER A 157 15.76 -2.71 -8.02
N ARG A 158 15.98 -3.43 -9.12
CA ARG A 158 15.15 -4.59 -9.51
C ARG A 158 15.14 -5.68 -8.44
N ASP A 159 16.32 -6.03 -7.91
CA ASP A 159 16.43 -7.00 -6.81
C ASP A 159 15.75 -6.50 -5.53
N GLY A 160 15.80 -5.18 -5.29
CA GLY A 160 15.07 -4.53 -4.22
C GLY A 160 13.55 -4.68 -4.38
N LEU A 161 13.01 -4.45 -5.59
CA LEU A 161 11.59 -4.64 -5.89
C LEU A 161 11.16 -6.10 -5.67
N ASP A 162 11.94 -7.07 -6.16
CA ASP A 162 11.67 -8.49 -5.90
C ASP A 162 11.66 -8.79 -4.40
N ALA A 163 12.68 -8.34 -3.66
CA ALA A 163 12.81 -8.59 -2.23
C ALA A 163 11.67 -7.95 -1.40
N VAL A 164 11.29 -6.71 -1.72
CA VAL A 164 10.14 -6.03 -1.08
C VAL A 164 8.84 -6.78 -1.38
N GLY A 165 8.61 -7.19 -2.62
CA GLY A 165 7.41 -7.93 -3.00
C GLY A 165 7.28 -9.28 -2.30
N ARG A 166 8.39 -10.03 -2.19
CA ARG A 166 8.40 -11.30 -1.43
C ARG A 166 8.15 -11.06 0.07
N ALA A 167 8.73 -10.01 0.65
CA ALA A 167 8.44 -9.64 2.04
C ALA A 167 6.95 -9.26 2.22
N LEU A 168 6.36 -8.60 1.23
CA LEU A 168 4.96 -8.21 1.27
C LEU A 168 4.03 -9.42 1.16
N GLU A 169 4.35 -10.41 0.32
CA GLU A 169 3.64 -11.69 0.25
C GLU A 169 3.62 -12.35 1.65
N VAL A 170 4.79 -12.46 2.29
CA VAL A 170 4.92 -13.00 3.66
C VAL A 170 4.05 -12.21 4.65
N PHE A 171 4.08 -10.88 4.58
CA PHE A 171 3.28 -10.03 5.46
C PHE A 171 1.77 -10.21 5.27
N TYR A 172 1.30 -10.31 4.03
CA TYR A 172 -0.11 -10.50 3.72
C TYR A 172 -0.60 -11.89 4.11
N VAL A 173 0.16 -12.94 3.79
CA VAL A 173 -0.16 -14.31 4.21
C VAL A 173 -0.25 -14.39 5.73
N TYR A 174 0.73 -13.84 6.44
CA TYR A 174 0.72 -13.80 7.90
C TYR A 174 -0.47 -13.00 8.45
N SER A 175 -0.71 -11.80 7.92
CA SER A 175 -1.77 -10.91 8.41
C SER A 175 -3.18 -11.47 8.18
N ALA A 176 -3.39 -12.23 7.10
CA ALA A 176 -4.69 -12.76 6.72
C ALA A 176 -4.95 -14.16 7.27
N TYR A 177 -3.93 -15.02 7.25
CA TYR A 177 -4.07 -16.46 7.52
C TYR A 177 -3.12 -16.98 8.61
N GLY A 178 -2.22 -16.14 9.10
CA GLY A 178 -1.30 -16.50 10.17
C GLY A 178 -2.01 -16.78 11.49
N GLY A 179 -1.40 -17.66 12.29
CA GLY A 179 -1.78 -17.90 13.68
C GLY A 179 -1.22 -16.83 14.64
N GLN A 180 -1.25 -17.12 15.94
CA GLN A 180 -0.75 -16.21 16.99
C GLN A 180 0.79 -16.20 17.13
N GLY A 181 1.52 -16.98 16.31
CA GLY A 181 2.97 -17.08 16.37
C GLY A 181 3.69 -15.83 15.84
N PRO A 182 5.00 -15.68 16.10
CA PRO A 182 5.78 -14.57 15.57
C PRO A 182 5.88 -14.64 14.04
N LEU A 183 5.91 -13.48 13.39
CA LEU A 183 6.21 -13.33 11.97
C LEU A 183 7.72 -13.50 11.75
N ASP A 184 8.10 -14.42 10.85
CA ASP A 184 9.49 -14.55 10.43
C ASP A 184 9.99 -13.26 9.76
N GLY A 185 11.06 -12.69 10.32
CA GLY A 185 11.68 -11.46 9.84
C GLY A 185 12.61 -11.63 8.64
N SER A 186 12.89 -12.85 8.18
CA SER A 186 13.92 -13.16 7.18
C SER A 186 13.73 -12.41 5.86
N ALA A 187 12.53 -12.44 5.29
CA ALA A 187 12.22 -11.77 4.03
C ALA A 187 12.35 -10.24 4.15
N PHE A 188 11.92 -9.67 5.27
CA PHE A 188 12.01 -8.23 5.51
C PHE A 188 13.46 -7.74 5.66
N LYS A 189 14.30 -8.51 6.36
CA LYS A 189 15.74 -8.20 6.45
C LYS A 189 16.43 -8.25 5.08
N LYS A 190 16.04 -9.20 4.22
CA LYS A 190 16.51 -9.24 2.83
C LYS A 190 16.08 -8.02 2.02
N ALA A 191 14.82 -7.59 2.17
CA ALA A 191 14.32 -6.37 1.51
C ALA A 191 15.10 -5.12 1.94
N ILE A 192 15.37 -4.96 3.25
CA ILE A 192 16.19 -3.86 3.76
C ILE A 192 17.63 -3.93 3.25
N ALA A 193 18.23 -5.12 3.21
CA ALA A 193 19.59 -5.29 2.69
C ALA A 193 19.69 -4.94 1.19
N ALA A 194 18.67 -5.29 0.42
CA ALA A 194 18.61 -5.01 -1.02
C ALA A 194 18.25 -3.54 -1.34
N ALA A 195 17.50 -2.87 -0.45
CA ALA A 195 17.00 -1.52 -0.66
C ALA A 195 16.93 -0.71 0.65
N PRO A 196 18.08 -0.36 1.26
CA PRO A 196 18.10 0.29 2.58
C PRO A 196 17.52 1.71 2.56
N GLU A 197 17.57 2.39 1.41
CA GLU A 197 17.04 3.73 1.17
C GLU A 197 15.62 3.73 0.57
N SER A 198 14.97 2.57 0.49
CA SER A 198 13.58 2.45 0.02
C SER A 198 12.60 2.79 1.13
N PHE A 199 11.68 3.73 0.85
CA PHE A 199 10.58 4.02 1.76
C PHE A 199 9.72 2.78 1.99
N MET A 200 9.42 2.03 0.92
CA MET A 200 8.61 0.82 0.99
C MET A 200 9.25 -0.27 1.84
N ALA A 201 10.55 -0.51 1.69
CA ALA A 201 11.26 -1.53 2.46
C ALA A 201 11.25 -1.19 3.96
N GLN A 202 11.51 0.06 4.32
CA GLN A 202 11.50 0.54 5.70
C GLN A 202 10.09 0.53 6.31
N ASP A 203 9.06 0.97 5.57
CA ASP A 203 7.67 0.94 6.03
C ASP A 203 7.22 -0.50 6.31
N LEU A 204 7.45 -1.39 5.36
CA LEU A 204 7.08 -2.80 5.48
C LEU A 204 7.83 -3.51 6.62
N TYR A 205 9.11 -3.18 6.83
CA TYR A 205 9.87 -3.69 7.96
C TYR A 205 9.32 -3.17 9.30
N GLY A 206 8.94 -1.89 9.38
CA GLY A 206 8.25 -1.33 10.53
C GLY A 206 6.98 -2.11 10.88
N TRP A 207 6.15 -2.42 9.88
CA TRP A 207 4.96 -3.24 10.08
C TRP A 207 5.26 -4.66 10.55
N ALA A 208 6.32 -5.29 10.04
CA ALA A 208 6.74 -6.61 10.51
C ALA A 208 7.20 -6.59 11.98
N ARG A 209 7.98 -5.57 12.39
CA ARG A 209 8.40 -5.40 13.78
C ARG A 209 7.22 -5.09 14.70
N TYR A 210 6.29 -4.27 14.24
CA TYR A 210 5.04 -3.97 14.93
C TYR A 210 4.20 -5.24 15.16
N ARG A 211 4.06 -6.10 14.14
CA ARG A 211 3.36 -7.39 14.28
C ARG A 211 4.00 -8.30 15.32
N ASN A 212 5.32 -8.28 15.40
CA ASN A 212 6.09 -8.98 16.43
C ASN A 212 6.09 -8.28 17.80
N ARG A 213 5.27 -7.23 17.98
CA ARG A 213 5.16 -6.42 19.21
C ARG A 213 6.46 -5.75 19.64
N ASP A 214 7.44 -5.65 18.75
CA ASP A 214 8.68 -4.90 18.96
C ASP A 214 8.45 -3.44 18.57
N TYR A 215 7.67 -2.74 19.39
CA TYR A 215 7.20 -1.38 19.07
C TYR A 215 8.35 -0.37 19.00
N GLN A 216 9.41 -0.56 19.79
CA GLN A 216 10.58 0.33 19.74
C GLN A 216 11.34 0.19 18.43
N ALA A 217 11.61 -1.04 17.98
CA ALA A 217 12.25 -1.22 16.69
C ALA A 217 11.34 -0.87 15.51
N ALA A 218 10.02 -1.08 15.64
CA ALA A 218 9.05 -0.63 14.65
C ALA A 218 9.07 0.89 14.48
N ARG A 219 9.09 1.66 15.58
CA ARG A 219 9.24 3.13 15.54
C ARG A 219 10.49 3.53 14.77
N GLY A 220 11.64 2.92 15.04
CA GLY A 220 12.89 3.23 14.33
C GLY A 220 12.79 3.03 12.82
N ALA A 221 12.18 1.92 12.37
CA ALA A 221 11.97 1.65 10.95
C ALA A 221 10.98 2.63 10.31
N PHE A 222 9.85 2.93 10.97
CA PHE A 222 8.88 3.91 10.47
C PHE A 222 9.47 5.33 10.42
N LEU A 223 10.28 5.75 11.40
CA LEU A 223 10.97 7.04 11.35
C LEU A 223 11.98 7.11 10.20
N THR A 224 12.68 6.01 9.91
CA THR A 224 13.57 5.92 8.73
C THR A 224 12.76 5.99 7.44
N SER A 225 11.61 5.32 7.38
CA SER A 225 10.69 5.44 6.26
C SER A 225 10.21 6.89 6.05
N LEU A 226 9.82 7.57 7.13
CA LEU A 226 9.34 8.95 7.09
C LEU A 226 10.43 9.99 6.80
N SER A 227 11.70 9.69 7.04
CA SER A 227 12.80 10.56 6.60
C SER A 227 13.03 10.48 5.10
N ILE A 228 12.66 9.36 4.45
CA ILE A 228 12.72 9.17 2.99
C ILE A 228 11.48 9.79 2.34
N ASN A 229 10.28 9.49 2.84
CA ASN A 229 9.03 10.08 2.39
C ASN A 229 8.23 10.68 3.56
N PRO A 230 8.34 12.01 3.79
CA PRO A 230 7.61 12.70 4.85
C PRO A 230 6.09 12.69 4.69
N ALA A 231 5.56 12.28 3.53
CA ALA A 231 4.14 12.13 3.26
C ALA A 231 3.64 10.67 3.38
N GLY A 232 4.49 9.74 3.84
CA GLY A 232 4.19 8.31 3.96
C GLY A 232 3.08 7.99 4.97
N ALA A 233 1.82 8.01 4.53
CA ALA A 233 0.66 7.75 5.39
C ALA A 233 0.63 6.34 6.02
N GLY A 234 1.22 5.34 5.36
CA GLY A 234 1.45 4.01 5.90
C GLY A 234 2.30 4.06 7.17
N ALA A 235 3.51 4.63 7.06
CA ALA A 235 4.44 4.75 8.17
C ALA A 235 3.91 5.64 9.32
N MET A 236 3.18 6.72 9.01
CA MET A 236 2.51 7.53 10.05
C MET A 236 1.44 6.72 10.81
N SER A 237 0.69 5.87 10.10
CA SER A 237 -0.25 4.96 10.75
C SER A 237 0.50 3.95 11.64
N GLY A 238 1.64 3.45 11.17
CA GLY A 238 2.54 2.60 11.94
C GLY A 238 3.02 3.25 13.23
N MET A 239 3.50 4.49 13.16
CA MET A 239 3.91 5.28 14.33
C MET A 239 2.75 5.51 15.30
N MET A 240 1.57 5.87 14.80
CA MET A 240 0.38 6.03 15.63
C MET A 240 0.05 4.73 16.40
N TRP A 241 0.11 3.56 15.74
CA TRP A 241 -0.14 2.28 16.41
C TRP A 241 0.97 1.89 17.39
N CYS A 242 2.23 2.24 17.11
CA CYS A 242 3.32 2.08 18.08
C CYS A 242 3.12 2.95 19.32
N GLY A 243 2.53 4.14 19.19
CA GLY A 243 2.09 4.96 20.31
C GLY A 243 0.98 4.28 21.10
N VAL A 244 -0.06 3.80 20.41
CA VAL A 244 -1.21 3.11 21.02
C VAL A 244 -0.76 1.91 21.87
N TYR A 245 -0.01 0.98 21.29
CA TYR A 245 0.36 -0.26 21.99
C TYR A 245 1.63 -0.12 22.83
N GLY A 246 2.46 0.88 22.56
CA GLY A 246 3.59 1.28 23.39
C GLY A 246 3.22 2.14 24.60
N LYS A 247 1.91 2.36 24.84
CA LYS A 247 1.38 3.18 25.95
C LYS A 247 1.85 4.64 25.95
N ASP A 248 2.01 5.19 24.76
CA ASP A 248 2.38 6.59 24.52
C ASP A 248 1.24 7.31 23.81
N ARG A 249 0.35 7.90 24.61
CA ARG A 249 -0.86 8.56 24.13
C ARG A 249 -0.55 9.77 23.26
N GLU A 250 0.45 10.56 23.65
CA GLU A 250 0.80 11.79 22.94
C GLU A 250 1.38 11.46 21.57
N GLU A 251 2.23 10.43 21.46
CA GLU A 251 2.72 9.95 20.17
C GLU A 251 1.56 9.44 19.29
N ALA A 252 0.63 8.65 19.84
CA ALA A 252 -0.53 8.17 19.11
C ALA A 252 -1.37 9.31 18.52
N MET A 253 -1.65 10.35 19.33
CA MET A 253 -2.40 11.51 18.89
C MET A 253 -1.62 12.35 17.87
N PHE A 254 -0.32 12.58 18.12
CA PHE A 254 0.55 13.34 17.24
C PHE A 254 0.55 12.76 15.82
N TRP A 255 0.84 11.47 15.66
CA TRP A 255 0.92 10.83 14.35
C TRP A 255 -0.44 10.68 13.68
N SER A 256 -1.52 10.50 14.45
CA SER A 256 -2.87 10.54 13.88
C SER A 256 -3.18 11.92 13.26
N GLY A 257 -2.87 13.00 13.98
CA GLY A 257 -3.02 14.36 13.48
C GLY A 257 -2.11 14.67 12.30
N ARG A 258 -0.84 14.25 12.35
CA ARG A 258 0.12 14.48 11.27
C ARG A 258 -0.27 13.78 9.97
N LYS A 259 -0.78 12.55 10.06
CA LYS A 259 -1.35 11.84 8.91
C LYS A 259 -2.53 12.61 8.32
N ALA A 260 -3.46 13.07 9.16
CA ALA A 260 -4.61 13.83 8.69
C ALA A 260 -4.19 15.14 8.00
N ASP A 261 -3.21 15.85 8.54
CA ASP A 261 -2.65 17.06 7.94
C ASP A 261 -2.07 16.80 6.53
N VAL A 262 -1.24 15.75 6.39
CA VAL A 262 -0.70 15.32 5.09
C VAL A 262 -1.82 14.94 4.12
N LEU A 263 -2.86 14.25 4.59
CA LEU A 263 -3.98 13.81 3.76
C LEU A 263 -5.07 14.88 3.56
N ARG A 264 -4.85 16.13 4.03
CA ARG A 264 -5.82 17.24 3.98
C ARG A 264 -7.17 16.91 4.63
N GLN A 265 -7.11 16.18 5.73
CA GLN A 265 -8.25 15.78 6.56
C GLN A 265 -8.32 16.63 7.84
N ASP A 266 -9.41 16.49 8.59
CA ASP A 266 -9.58 17.18 9.87
C ASP A 266 -8.60 16.65 10.93
N VAL A 267 -7.58 17.47 11.24
CA VAL A 267 -6.52 17.16 12.19
C VAL A 267 -7.05 16.96 13.61
N GLN A 268 -8.04 17.74 14.03
CA GLN A 268 -8.60 17.63 15.38
C GLN A 268 -9.42 16.34 15.52
N ALA A 269 -10.31 16.09 14.55
CA ALA A 269 -11.07 14.84 14.53
C ALA A 269 -10.15 13.60 14.49
N ALA A 270 -9.04 13.67 13.75
CA ALA A 270 -8.05 12.60 13.71
C ALA A 270 -7.33 12.41 15.05
N ARG A 271 -6.86 13.48 15.71
CA ARG A 271 -6.26 13.41 17.05
C ARG A 271 -7.20 12.78 18.05
N GLU A 272 -8.47 13.18 18.03
CA GLU A 272 -9.50 12.61 18.90
C GLU A 272 -9.71 11.12 18.60
N ALA A 273 -9.80 10.73 17.32
CA ALA A 273 -9.89 9.33 16.94
C ALA A 273 -8.64 8.54 17.37
N GLY A 274 -7.45 9.14 17.35
CA GLY A 274 -6.21 8.57 17.90
C GLY A 274 -6.31 8.34 19.41
N ARG A 275 -6.80 9.34 20.16
CA ARG A 275 -7.07 9.23 21.61
C ARG A 275 -8.03 8.09 21.92
N GLN A 276 -9.14 7.98 21.18
CA GLN A 276 -10.12 6.91 21.38
C GLN A 276 -9.53 5.52 21.11
N ARG A 277 -8.68 5.37 20.08
CA ARG A 277 -7.95 4.11 19.83
C ARG A 277 -7.01 3.77 20.98
N TYR A 278 -6.29 4.75 21.52
CA TYR A 278 -5.42 4.58 22.68
C TYR A 278 -6.21 4.06 23.90
N LEU A 279 -7.29 4.75 24.27
CA LEU A 279 -8.12 4.40 25.44
C LEU A 279 -8.74 3.00 25.27
N LYS A 280 -9.18 2.66 24.07
CA LYS A 280 -9.75 1.32 23.78
C LYS A 280 -8.71 0.20 23.95
N ALA A 281 -7.45 0.44 23.57
CA ALA A 281 -6.39 -0.55 23.67
C ALA A 281 -5.76 -0.62 25.07
N ASN A 282 -5.91 0.44 25.87
CA ASN A 282 -5.30 0.60 27.20
C ASN A 282 -6.38 1.06 28.21
N PRO A 283 -7.31 0.16 28.60
CA PRO A 283 -8.36 0.46 29.57
C PRO A 283 -7.81 0.73 30.98
#